data_AF-A0A2H0M0W0-F1
#
_entry.id   AF-A0A2H0M0W0-F1
#
_cell.length_a   1.000
_cell.length_b   1.000
_cell.length_c   1.000
_cell.angle_alpha   90.00
_cell.angle_beta   90.00
_cell.angle_gamma   90.00
#
_symmetry.space_group_name_H-M   'P 1'
#
loop_
_entity.id
_entity.type
_entity.pdbx_description
1 polymer ?
#
loop_
_entity_poly.entity_id
_entity_poly.type
_entity_poly.pdbx_seq_one_letter_code
_entity_poly.pdbx_strand_id
1 'polypeptide(L)' 'MKKVKYIEVEGNTVEEAIEKALRELKLPRNRVKIESLTEEKKGLFGMAGEKPAKIRVSVIESK' A
#
# COMPACT_ATOMS: atom_id res chain seq x y z
N MET A 1 -12.55 15.01 16.89
CA MET A 1 -12.39 13.63 16.38
C MET A 1 -11.37 13.65 15.24
N LYS A 2 -10.14 13.18 15.44
CA LYS A 2 -9.18 13.08 14.33
C LYS A 2 -9.62 11.95 13.41
N LYS A 3 -10.17 12.27 12.24
CA LYS A 3 -10.36 11.28 11.16
C LYS A 3 -8.95 10.88 10.70
N VAL A 4 -8.51 9.69 11.08
CA VAL A 4 -7.29 9.10 10.55
C VAL A 4 -7.50 8.97 9.04
N LYS A 5 -6.81 9.79 8.25
CA LYS A 5 -6.86 9.70 6.78
C LYS A 5 -5.92 8.58 6.37
N TYR A 6 -6.52 7.50 5.87
CA TYR A 6 -5.81 6.39 5.27
C TYR A 6 -6.41 6.06 3.91
N ILE A 7 -5.59 5.53 3.03
CA ILE A 7 -5.99 4.97 1.73
C ILE A 7 -5.56 3.51 1.67
N GLU A 8 -6.33 2.70 0.97
CA GLU A 8 -5.97 1.31 0.67
C GLU A 8 -5.64 1.21 -0.80
N VAL A 9 -4.48 0.64 -1.10
CA VAL A 9 -3.97 0.56 -2.46
C VAL A 9 -3.56 -0.87 -2.75
N GLU A 10 -3.96 -1.34 -3.92
CA GLU A 10 -3.63 -2.66 -4.44
C GLU A 10 -2.62 -2.52 -5.58
N GLY A 11 -1.66 -3.44 -5.61
CA GLY A 11 -0.61 -3.48 -6.63
C GLY A 11 -0.20 -4.92 -6.93
N ASN A 12 0.47 -5.10 -8.06
CA ASN A 12 1.04 -6.41 -8.39
C ASN A 12 2.10 -6.84 -7.37
N THR A 13 2.78 -5.85 -6.77
CA THR A 13 3.71 -6.03 -5.66
C THR A 13 3.48 -4.97 -4.57
N VAL A 14 3.96 -5.23 -3.36
CA VAL A 14 3.94 -4.31 -2.23
C VAL A 14 4.63 -3.01 -2.61
N GLU A 15 5.77 -3.08 -3.30
CA GLU A 15 6.50 -1.89 -3.79
C GLU A 15 5.65 -1.06 -4.76
N GLU A 16 4.97 -1.69 -5.71
CA GLU A 16 4.10 -0.99 -6.67
C GLU A 16 2.92 -0.32 -5.96
N ALA A 17 2.32 -1.02 -4.99
CA ALA A 17 1.24 -0.47 -4.18
C ALA A 17 1.72 0.72 -3.34
N ILE A 18 2.94 0.65 -2.78
CA ILE A 18 3.56 1.73 -2.01
C ILE A 18 3.78 2.95 -2.90
N GLU A 19 4.38 2.79 -4.08
CA GLU A 19 4.60 3.91 -5.00
C GLU A 19 3.29 4.58 -5.41
N LYS A 20 2.26 3.80 -5.75
CA LYS A 20 0.93 4.32 -6.10
C LYS A 20 0.35 5.14 -4.93
N ALA A 21 0.40 4.61 -3.71
CA ALA A 21 -0.11 5.30 -2.53
C ALA A 21 0.65 6.59 -2.22
N LEU A 22 1.98 6.59 -2.34
CA LEU A 22 2.82 7.78 -2.12
C LEU A 22 2.55 8.86 -3.17
N ARG A 23 2.34 8.48 -4.43
CA ARG A 23 1.98 9.40 -5.52
C ARG A 23 0.61 10.02 -5.32
N GLU A 24 -0.37 9.23 -4.89
CA GLU A 24 -1.74 9.70 -4.64
C GLU A 24 -1.79 10.67 -3.45
N LEU A 25 -1.07 10.36 -2.37
CA LEU A 25 -0.97 11.22 -1.19
C LEU A 25 -0.03 12.41 -1.40
N LYS A 26 0.82 12.39 -2.43
CA LYS A 26 1.91 13.37 -2.70
C LYS A 26 2.78 13.61 -1.45
N LEU A 27 3.01 12.55 -0.67
CA LEU A 27 3.78 12.58 0.55
C LEU A 27 4.95 11.60 0.47
N PRO A 28 6.10 11.91 1.08
CA PRO A 28 7.21 10.98 1.16
C PRO A 28 6.89 9.85 2.15
N ARG A 29 7.54 8.68 1.98
CA ARG A 29 7.36 7.51 2.87
C ARG A 29 7.58 7.83 4.35
N ASN A 30 8.42 8.83 4.66
CA ASN A 30 8.72 9.22 6.03
C ASN A 30 7.59 9.99 6.73
N ARG A 31 6.57 10.43 5.98
CA ARG A 31 5.38 11.13 6.51
C ARG A 31 4.12 10.27 6.47
N VAL A 32 4.27 8.99 6.12
CA VAL A 32 3.14 8.07 6.05
C VAL A 32 3.52 6.75 6.72
N LYS A 33 2.52 6.08 7.30
CA LYS A 33 2.62 4.76 7.87
C LYS A 33 2.06 3.77 6.86
N ILE A 34 2.89 2.82 6.45
CA ILE A 34 2.54 1.78 5.49
C ILE A 34 2.29 0.49 6.26
N GLU A 35 1.13 -0.13 6.06
CA GLU A 35 0.74 -1.40 6.65
C GLU A 35 0.34 -2.37 5.52
N SER A 36 1.03 -3.49 5.38
CA SER A 36 0.67 -4.52 4.41
C SER A 36 -0.50 -5.36 4.93
N LEU A 37 -1.65 -5.28 4.25
CA LEU A 37 -2.85 -6.06 4.55
C LEU A 37 -2.80 -7.45 3.91
N THR A 38 -2.19 -7.55 2.73
CA THR A 38 -2.02 -8.81 1.99
C THR A 38 -0.70 -8.76 1.24
N GLU A 39 0.14 -9.75 1.45
CA GLU A 39 1.38 -9.94 0.70
C GLU A 39 1.06 -10.48 -0.70
N GLU A 40 1.78 -10.02 -1.73
CA GLU A 40 1.61 -10.61 -3.06
C GLU A 40 1.94 -12.11 -3.01
N LYS A 41 1.10 -12.91 -3.67
CA LYS A 41 1.47 -14.29 -3.99
C LYS A 41 1.79 -14.34 -5.46
N LYS A 42 3.08 -14.47 -5.78
CA LYS A 42 3.50 -14.86 -7.12
C LYS A 42 3.05 -16.30 -7.34
N GLY A 43 2.05 -16.47 -8.21
CA GLY A 43 1.73 -17.78 -8.75
C GLY A 43 2.97 -18.38 -9.40
N LEU A 44 3.29 -19.62 -9.08
CA LEU A 44 4.44 -20.30 -9.66
C LEU A 44 4.02 -20.89 -11.02
N PHE A 45 4.81 -20.67 -12.08
CA PHE A 45 4.63 -21.22 -13.43
C PHE A 45 3.25 -20.99 -14.07
N GLY A 46 2.86 -19.74 -14.33
CA GLY A 46 1.75 -19.43 -15.26
C GLY A 46 0.35 -19.86 -14.77
N MET A 47 0.20 -20.20 -13.50
CA MET A 47 -1.09 -20.58 -12.92
C MET A 47 -1.90 -19.36 -12.47
N ALA A 48 -3.19 -19.38 -12.79
CA ALA A 48 -4.19 -18.46 -12.26
C ALA A 48 -4.24 -18.58 -10.73
N GLY A 49 -3.61 -17.63 -10.05
CA GLY A 49 -3.50 -17.58 -8.59
C GLY A 49 -2.69 -16.40 -8.07
N GLU A 50 -2.34 -15.45 -8.95
CA GLU A 50 -1.72 -14.21 -8.51
C GLU A 50 -2.69 -13.45 -7.61
N LYS A 51 -2.28 -13.24 -6.36
CA LYS A 51 -3.03 -12.39 -5.44
C LYS A 51 -2.30 -11.06 -5.38
N PRO A 52 -2.94 -9.94 -5.74
CA PRO A 52 -2.31 -8.64 -5.67
C PRO A 52 -1.96 -8.32 -4.21
N ALA A 53 -0.85 -7.62 -4.03
CA ALA A 53 -0.51 -7.03 -2.75
C ALA A 53 -1.52 -5.94 -2.41
N LYS A 54 -1.96 -5.91 -1.16
CA LYS A 54 -2.81 -4.86 -0.63
C LYS A 54 -2.11 -4.20 0.53
N ILE A 55 -2.00 -2.88 0.48
CA ILE A 55 -1.43 -2.08 1.56
C ILE A 55 -2.43 -1.03 2.01
N ARG A 56 -2.24 -0.55 3.22
CA ARG A 56 -2.93 0.59 3.81
C ARG A 56 -1.89 1.64 4.15
N VAL A 57 -2.08 2.85 3.65
CA VAL A 57 -1.18 3.98 3.91
C VAL A 57 -1.93 5.05 4.68
N SER A 58 -1.41 5.41 5.85
CA SER A 58 -2.00 6.42 6.74
C SER A 58 -1.06 7.60 6.89
N VAL A 59 -1.57 8.83 6.89
CA VAL A 59 -0.71 10.02 7.09
C VAL A 59 -0.27 10.10 8.55
N ILE A 60 1.04 10.20 8.77
CA ILE A 60 1.60 10.48 10.09
C ILE A 60 1.55 12.00 10.25
N GLU A 61 0.56 12.51 10.98
CA GLU A 61 0.57 13.91 11.41
C GLU A 61 1.73 14.09 12.40
N SER A 62 2.87 14.60 11.94
CA SER A 62 3.80 15.31 12.82
C SER A 62 3.12 16.60 13.23
N LYS A 63 2.71 16.64 14.50
CA LYS A 63 2.18 17.83 15.16
C LYS A 63 3.26 18.88 15.33
#